data_AF-A0A651E6P3-F1
#
_entry.id   AF-A0A651E6P3-F1
#
_cell.length_a   1.000
_cell.length_b   1.000
_cell.length_c   1.000
_cell.angle_alpha   90.00
_cell.angle_beta   90.00
_cell.angle_gamma   90.00
#
_symmetry.space_group_name_H-M   'P 1'
#
loop_
_entity.id
_entity.type
_entity.pdbx_description
1 polymer ?
#
loop_
_entity_poly.entity_id
_entity_poly.type
_entity_poly.pdbx_seq_one_letter_code
_entity_poly.pdbx_strand_id
1 'polypeptide(L)' 'MIACDEDVIPSLERIDQTGDEADLEAIYATERNLLYVACTRAREALLVTALEPGSEFLEDLVAG' A
#
# COMPACT_ATOMS: atom_id res chain seq x y z
N MET A 1 9.90 3.98 -3.31
CA MET A 1 8.76 3.28 -3.94
C MET A 1 8.21 4.15 -5.04
N ILE A 2 7.76 3.50 -6.11
CA ILE A 2 7.14 4.16 -7.26
C ILE A 2 5.77 3.52 -7.50
N ALA A 3 4.84 4.29 -8.05
CA ALA A 3 3.45 3.87 -8.33
C ALA A 3 2.69 3.40 -7.08
N CYS A 4 2.73 4.17 -5.98
CA CYS A 4 1.88 3.92 -4.81
C CYS A 4 0.48 4.52 -5.01
N ASP A 5 -0.22 4.05 -6.03
CA ASP A 5 -1.50 4.57 -6.50
C ASP A 5 -2.67 3.80 -5.83
N GLU A 6 -3.89 4.34 -5.87
CA GLU A 6 -5.07 3.77 -5.18
C GLU A 6 -5.42 2.33 -5.60
N ASP A 7 -5.06 1.93 -6.81
CA ASP A 7 -5.38 0.64 -7.43
C ASP A 7 -4.18 -0.32 -7.46
N VAL A 8 -2.98 0.20 -7.19
CA VAL A 8 -1.73 -0.57 -7.15
C VAL A 8 -1.47 -1.11 -5.75
N ILE A 9 -1.70 -0.29 -4.72
CA ILE A 9 -1.52 -0.68 -3.32
C ILE A 9 -2.59 0.00 -2.44
N PRO A 10 -3.56 -0.74 -1.89
CA PRO A 10 -3.76 -2.18 -2.05
C PRO A 10 -4.16 -2.56 -3.49
N SER A 11 -3.67 -3.68 -3.99
CA SER A 11 -3.91 -4.15 -5.36
C SER A 11 -5.40 -4.43 -5.64
N LEU A 12 -6.00 -3.63 -6.51
CA LEU A 12 -7.40 -3.79 -6.92
C LEU A 12 -7.66 -5.16 -7.56
N GLU A 13 -6.73 -5.63 -8.40
CA GLU A 13 -6.84 -6.96 -9.04
C GLU A 13 -6.99 -8.09 -8.00
N ARG A 14 -6.26 -8.01 -6.88
CA ARG A 14 -6.35 -9.01 -5.82
C ARG A 14 -7.65 -8.90 -5.03
N ILE A 15 -8.09 -7.68 -4.76
CA ILE A 15 -9.35 -7.41 -4.07
C ILE A 15 -10.53 -7.96 -4.90
N ASP A 16 -10.55 -7.71 -6.20
CA ASP A 16 -11.61 -8.16 -7.11
C ASP A 16 -11.67 -9.70 -7.26
N GLN A 17 -10.55 -10.39 -7.05
CA GLN A 17 -10.47 -11.86 -7.11
C GLN A 17 -10.90 -12.54 -5.81
N THR A 18 -11.02 -11.78 -4.72
CA THR A 18 -11.38 -12.29 -3.39
C THR A 18 -12.89 -12.41 -3.25
N GLY A 19 -13.35 -13.52 -2.64
CA GLY A 19 -14.78 -13.82 -2.46
C GLY A 19 -15.31 -13.61 -1.05
N ASP A 20 -14.44 -13.36 -0.07
CA ASP A 20 -14.84 -13.18 1.33
C ASP A 20 -14.05 -12.06 2.04
N GLU A 21 -14.64 -11.56 3.13
CA GLU A 21 -14.10 -10.45 3.91
C GLU A 21 -12.76 -10.80 4.58
N ALA A 22 -12.56 -12.09 4.92
CA ALA A 22 -11.36 -12.55 5.59
C ALA A 22 -10.13 -12.49 4.66
N ASP A 23 -10.29 -12.89 3.41
CA ASP A 23 -9.24 -12.76 2.40
C ASP A 23 -8.99 -11.29 2.05
N LEU A 24 -10.03 -10.45 2.05
CA LEU A 24 -9.89 -9.01 1.82
C LEU A 24 -9.03 -8.37 2.91
N GLU A 25 -9.34 -8.64 4.18
CA GLU A 25 -8.56 -8.14 5.31
C GLU A 25 -7.12 -8.68 5.30
N ALA A 26 -6.92 -9.93 4.89
CA ALA A 26 -5.59 -10.51 4.74
C ALA A 26 -4.75 -9.85 3.62
N ILE A 27 -5.37 -9.53 2.47
CA ILE A 27 -4.73 -8.77 1.39
C ILE A 27 -4.31 -7.40 1.91
N TYR A 28 -5.24 -6.66 2.52
CA TYR A 28 -4.98 -5.35 3.11
C TYR A 28 -3.82 -5.36 4.11
N ALA A 29 -3.83 -6.31 5.04
CA ALA A 29 -2.77 -6.46 6.04
C ALA A 29 -1.41 -6.77 5.39
N THR A 30 -1.40 -7.63 4.36
CA THR A 30 -0.17 -8.02 3.66
C THR A 30 0.42 -6.85 2.87
N GLU A 31 -0.42 -6.13 2.11
CA GLU A 31 -0.01 -4.99 1.28
C GLU A 31 0.49 -3.83 2.15
N ARG A 32 -0.21 -3.53 3.25
CA ARG A 32 0.24 -2.56 4.27
C ARG A 32 1.60 -2.92 4.86
N ASN A 33 1.83 -4.20 5.18
CA ASN A 33 3.11 -4.66 5.70
C ASN A 33 4.23 -4.53 4.64
N LEU A 34 3.95 -4.85 3.37
CA LEU A 34 4.91 -4.65 2.27
C LEU A 34 5.33 -3.18 2.15
N LEU A 35 4.37 -2.24 2.22
CA LEU A 35 4.65 -0.81 2.22
C LEU A 35 5.54 -0.43 3.41
N TYR A 36 5.20 -0.87 4.62
CA TYR A 36 5.97 -0.58 5.83
C TYR A 36 7.42 -1.09 5.75
N VAL A 37 7.61 -2.34 5.31
CA VAL A 37 8.95 -2.94 5.13
C VAL A 37 9.74 -2.17 4.06
N ALA A 38 9.09 -1.78 2.97
CA ALA A 38 9.75 -0.99 1.93
C ALA A 38 10.16 0.40 2.43
N CYS A 39 9.32 1.07 3.21
CA CYS A 39 9.61 2.36 3.84
C CYS A 39 10.76 2.26 4.85
N THR A 40 10.74 1.25 5.72
CA THR A 40 11.71 1.09 6.83
C THR A 40 13.06 0.54 6.39
N ARG A 41 13.17 -0.02 5.17
CA ARG A 41 14.46 -0.41 4.58
C ARG A 41 15.29 0.75 4.06
N ALA A 42 14.70 1.92 3.85
CA ALA A 42 15.44 3.11 3.43
C ALA A 42 16.40 3.55 4.55
N ARG A 43 17.70 3.62 4.24
CA ARG A 43 18.73 3.95 5.23
C ARG A 43 18.94 5.45 5.42
N GLU A 44 18.93 6.20 4.32
CA GLU A 44 19.29 7.63 4.32
C GLU A 44 18.11 8.51 3.92
N ALA A 45 17.45 8.17 2.81
CA ALA A 45 16.27 8.89 2.33
C ALA A 45 15.26 7.91 1.72
N LEU A 46 13.97 8.19 1.92
CA LEU A 46 12.86 7.48 1.33
C LEU A 46 12.17 8.41 0.33
N LEU A 47 12.07 7.97 -0.93
CA LEU A 47 11.24 8.61 -1.96
C LEU A 47 10.03 7.72 -2.24
N VAL A 48 8.83 8.28 -2.12
CA VAL A 48 7.56 7.64 -2.49
C VAL A 48 6.87 8.53 -3.52
N THR A 49 6.37 7.93 -4.60
CA THR A 49 5.65 8.65 -5.66
C THR A 49 4.33 7.96 -5.94
N ALA A 50 3.29 8.76 -6.15
CA ALA A 50 1.96 8.31 -6.53
C ALA A 50 1.32 9.29 -7.52
N LEU A 51 0.42 8.80 -8.36
CA LEU A 51 -0.56 9.56 -9.10
C LEU A 51 -1.72 9.94 -8.17
N GLU A 52 -2.54 10.90 -8.61
CA GLU A 52 -3.73 11.29 -7.87
C GLU A 52 -4.97 10.57 -8.46
N PRO A 53 -5.78 9.88 -7.63
CA PRO A 53 -5.60 9.69 -6.18
C PRO A 53 -4.52 8.65 -5.83
N GLY A 54 -3.79 8.93 -4.75
CA GLY A 54 -2.74 8.04 -4.24
C GLY A 54 -3.29 6.96 -3.32
N SER A 55 -2.48 5.94 -3.05
CA SER A 55 -2.78 4.87 -2.09
C SER A 55 -3.25 5.41 -0.74
N GLU A 56 -4.32 4.85 -0.19
CA GLU A 56 -4.83 5.17 1.15
C GLU A 56 -3.76 4.99 2.26
N PHE A 57 -2.88 4.01 2.12
CA PHE A 57 -1.80 3.76 3.08
C PHE A 57 -0.74 4.88 3.13
N LEU A 58 -0.73 5.82 2.18
CA LEU A 58 0.16 6.97 2.23
C LEU A 58 -0.28 7.97 3.31
N GLU A 59 -1.57 8.03 3.65
CA GLU A 59 -2.07 8.90 4.72
C GLU A 59 -1.43 8.53 6.07
N ASP A 60 -1.20 7.24 6.32
CA ASP A 60 -0.54 6.74 7.53
C ASP A 60 0.92 7.19 7.65
N LEU A 61 1.59 7.46 6.53
CA LEU A 61 2.98 7.95 6.52
C LEU A 61 3.06 9.46 6.76
N VAL A 62 2.01 10.21 6.43
CA VAL A 62 1.96 11.68 6.57
C VAL A 62 1.41 12.10 7.94
N ALA A 63 0.60 11.25 8.58
CA ALA A 63 0.01 11.51 9.89
C ALA A 63 0.96 11.22 11.10
N GLY A 64 2.24 10.93 10.86
CA GLY A 64 3.26 10.62 11.88
C GLY A 64 4.04 11.81 12.41
#